data_AF-A0A941ZQL7-F1
#
_entry.id   AF-A0A941ZQL7-F1
#
_cell.length_a   1.000
_cell.length_b   1.000
_cell.length_c   1.000
_cell.angle_alpha   90.00
_cell.angle_beta   90.00
_cell.angle_gamma   90.00
#
_symmetry.space_group_name_H-M   'P 1'
#
loop_
_entity.id
_entity.type
_entity.pdbx_description
1 polymer ?
#
loop_
_entity_poly.entity_id
_entity_poly.type
_entity_poly.pdbx_seq_one_letter_code
_entity_poly.pdbx_strand_id
1 'polypeptide(L)'
;NYLVNTLASHEVHVARYYLKRKAYVAAANRAQYALKTYPGAPANEEGLVVMVKAYDALGLTTLRNDAERVLLKNFPDSVYLKGGPNKDVSWWQIWNW
;
A
#
# COMPACT_ATOMS: atom_id res chain seq x y z
N ASN A 1 -4.19 -10.23 -18.30
CA ASN A 1 -5.04 -10.62 -17.16
C ASN A 1 -5.78 -9.41 -16.59
N TYR A 2 -6.89 -9.01 -17.22
CA TYR A 2 -7.68 -7.85 -16.78
C TYR A 2 -8.39 -8.11 -15.44
N LEU A 3 -9.07 -9.25 -15.30
CA LEU A 3 -9.83 -9.60 -14.09
C LEU A 3 -8.97 -9.67 -12.82
N VAL A 4 -7.80 -10.28 -12.91
CA VAL A 4 -6.84 -10.36 -11.78
C VAL A 4 -6.43 -8.96 -11.32
N ASN A 5 -6.13 -8.07 -12.26
CA ASN A 5 -5.75 -6.70 -11.93
C ASN A 5 -6.92 -5.94 -11.29
N THR A 6 -8.14 -6.10 -11.80
CA THR A 6 -9.34 -5.47 -11.23
C THR A 6 -9.61 -5.95 -9.80
N LEU A 7 -9.49 -7.25 -9.54
CA LEU A 7 -9.68 -7.82 -8.19
C LEU A 7 -8.60 -7.35 -7.22
N ALA A 8 -7.34 -7.30 -7.67
CA ALA A 8 -6.24 -6.75 -6.87
C ALA A 8 -6.49 -5.27 -6.53
N SER A 9 -6.87 -4.47 -7.53
CA SER A 9 -7.22 -3.05 -7.33
C SER A 9 -8.39 -2.88 -6.37
N HIS A 10 -9.40 -3.75 -6.40
CA HIS A 10 -10.52 -3.71 -5.47
C HIS A 10 -10.06 -3.94 -4.02
N GLU A 11 -9.28 -4.99 -3.76
CA GLU A 11 -8.79 -5.27 -2.40
C GLU A 11 -7.91 -4.14 -1.86
N VAL A 12 -7.04 -3.58 -2.70
CA VAL A 12 -6.21 -2.42 -2.36
C VAL A 12 -7.06 -1.17 -2.12
N HIS A 13 -8.12 -0.96 -2.88
CA HIS A 13 -9.08 0.12 -2.64
C HIS A 13 -9.76 -0.01 -1.27
N VAL A 14 -10.20 -1.21 -0.89
CA VAL A 14 -10.77 -1.49 0.44
C VAL A 14 -9.71 -1.28 1.53
N ALA A 15 -8.48 -1.71 1.30
CA ALA A 15 -7.37 -1.49 2.23
C ALA A 15 -7.13 0.01 2.49
N ARG A 16 -7.12 0.83 1.42
CA ARG A 16 -7.04 2.29 1.52
C ARG A 16 -8.18 2.88 2.33
N TYR A 17 -9.41 2.42 2.09
CA TYR A 17 -10.57 2.91 2.81
C TYR A 17 -10.46 2.66 4.32
N TYR A 18 -10.01 1.47 4.73
CA TYR A 18 -9.73 1.19 6.14
C TYR A 18 -8.58 2.02 6.71
N LEU A 19 -7.53 2.26 5.92
CA LEU A 19 -6.41 3.10 6.32
C LEU A 19 -6.86 4.55 6.61
N LYS A 20 -7.68 5.14 5.72
CA LYS A 20 -8.25 6.48 5.91
C LYS A 20 -9.08 6.60 7.20
N ARG A 21 -9.68 5.49 7.64
CA ARG A 21 -10.48 5.40 8.87
C ARG A 21 -9.69 4.98 10.11
N LYS A 22 -8.35 4.92 10.02
CA LYS A 22 -7.46 4.47 11.09
C LYS A 22 -7.72 3.02 11.55
N ALA A 23 -8.38 2.21 10.72
CA ALA A 23 -8.57 0.79 10.95
C ALA A 23 -7.34 0.02 10.43
N TYR A 24 -6.20 0.22 11.07
CA TYR A 24 -4.88 -0.20 10.56
C TYR A 24 -4.75 -1.71 10.37
N VAL A 25 -5.26 -2.52 11.31
CA VAL A 25 -5.23 -3.99 11.20
C VAL A 25 -6.03 -4.46 9.98
N ALA A 26 -7.23 -3.90 9.77
CA ALA A 26 -8.06 -4.24 8.62
C ALA A 26 -7.42 -3.82 7.29
N ALA A 27 -6.79 -2.64 7.28
CA ALA A 27 -6.05 -2.14 6.12
C ALA A 27 -4.89 -3.09 5.75
N ALA A 28 -4.06 -3.46 6.74
CA ALA A 28 -2.93 -4.38 6.54
C ALA A 28 -3.41 -5.74 6.03
N ASN A 29 -4.47 -6.31 6.61
CA ASN A 29 -5.01 -7.61 6.20
C ASN A 29 -5.50 -7.59 4.75
N ARG A 30 -6.21 -6.53 4.33
CA ARG A 30 -6.71 -6.38 2.96
C ARG A 30 -5.58 -6.22 1.95
N ALA A 31 -4.59 -5.39 2.27
CA ALA A 31 -3.42 -5.24 1.43
C ALA A 31 -2.63 -6.56 1.30
N GLN A 32 -2.38 -7.24 2.42
CA GLN A 32 -1.69 -8.53 2.43
C GLN A 32 -2.44 -9.59 1.62
N TYR A 33 -3.77 -9.62 1.72
CA TYR A 33 -4.61 -10.51 0.92
C TYR A 33 -4.47 -10.24 -0.58
N ALA A 34 -4.44 -8.98 -1.00
CA ALA A 34 -4.23 -8.59 -2.40
C ALA A 34 -2.88 -9.11 -2.93
N LEU A 35 -1.80 -8.88 -2.18
CA LEU A 35 -0.44 -9.31 -2.56
C LEU A 35 -0.31 -10.84 -2.66
N LYS A 36 -0.92 -11.56 -1.71
CA LYS A 36 -0.85 -13.03 -1.66
C LYS A 36 -1.67 -13.68 -2.77
N THR A 37 -2.85 -13.11 -3.06
CA THR A 37 -3.81 -13.71 -4.01
C THR A 37 -3.49 -13.32 -5.45
N TYR A 38 -2.97 -12.11 -5.66
CA TYR A 38 -2.74 -11.54 -6.99
C TYR A 38 -1.27 -11.11 -7.17
N PRO A 39 -0.32 -12.05 -7.15
CA PRO A 39 1.10 -11.72 -7.32
C PRO A 39 1.34 -11.05 -8.68
N GLY A 40 2.20 -10.03 -8.70
CA GLY A 40 2.55 -9.27 -9.91
C GLY A 40 1.49 -8.29 -10.42
N ALA A 41 0.34 -8.15 -9.74
CA ALA A 41 -0.64 -7.14 -10.08
C ALA A 41 -0.07 -5.72 -9.84
N PRO A 42 -0.32 -4.73 -10.73
CA PRO A 42 0.17 -3.36 -10.54
C PRO A 42 -0.30 -2.72 -9.23
N ALA A 43 -1.50 -3.06 -8.76
CA ALA A 43 -2.05 -2.57 -7.50
C ALA A 43 -1.22 -2.95 -6.26
N ASN A 44 -0.35 -3.96 -6.36
CA ASN A 44 0.46 -4.43 -5.25
C ASN A 44 1.47 -3.38 -4.76
N GLU A 45 1.92 -2.46 -5.62
CA GLU A 45 2.77 -1.34 -5.21
C GLU A 45 2.09 -0.54 -4.10
N GLU A 46 0.84 -0.15 -4.35
CA GLU A 46 0.06 0.61 -3.40
C GLU A 46 -0.36 -0.24 -2.18
N GLY A 47 -0.65 -1.52 -2.38
CA GLY A 47 -0.89 -2.46 -1.28
C GLY A 47 0.28 -2.49 -0.29
N LEU A 48 1.53 -2.57 -0.79
CA LEU A 48 2.73 -2.52 0.05
C LEU A 48 2.83 -1.21 0.83
N VAL A 49 2.49 -0.08 0.22
CA VAL A 49 2.47 1.23 0.91
C VAL A 49 1.43 1.27 2.02
N VAL A 50 0.23 0.71 1.78
CA VAL A 50 -0.80 0.58 2.82
C VAL A 50 -0.28 -0.28 3.98
N MET A 51 0.42 -1.37 3.70
CA MET A 51 1.05 -2.21 4.73
C MET A 51 2.10 -1.43 5.53
N VAL A 52 3.02 -0.73 4.87
CA VAL A 52 4.05 0.11 5.55
C VAL A 52 3.37 1.10 6.51
N LYS A 53 2.38 1.85 6.05
CA LYS A 53 1.68 2.85 6.88
C LYS A 53 0.87 2.23 8.01
N ALA A 54 0.17 1.12 7.74
CA ALA A 54 -0.60 0.43 8.76
C ALA A 54 0.30 -0.15 9.85
N TYR A 55 1.41 -0.78 9.49
CA TYR A 55 2.36 -1.33 10.46
C TYR A 55 3.09 -0.25 11.24
N ASP A 56 3.44 0.87 10.61
CA ASP A 56 4.04 2.03 11.30
C ASP A 56 3.07 2.60 12.35
N ALA A 57 1.81 2.81 11.99
CA ALA A 57 0.77 3.27 12.91
C ALA A 57 0.48 2.29 14.06
N LEU A 58 0.75 1.00 13.86
CA LEU A 58 0.61 -0.05 14.89
C LEU A 58 1.90 -0.27 15.71
N GLY A 59 3.00 0.42 15.40
CA GLY A 59 4.30 0.20 16.03
C GLY A 59 4.99 -1.13 15.67
N LEU A 60 4.53 -1.80 14.60
CA LEU A 60 5.04 -3.10 14.13
C LEU A 60 6.23 -2.91 13.18
N THR A 61 7.34 -2.43 13.73
CA THR A 61 8.52 -1.97 12.97
C THR A 61 9.16 -3.05 12.07
N THR A 62 9.23 -4.30 12.51
CA THR A 62 9.75 -5.41 11.69
C THR A 62 8.90 -5.61 10.43
N LEU A 63 7.58 -5.69 10.58
CA LEU A 63 6.65 -5.88 9.47
C LEU A 63 6.63 -4.68 8.52
N ARG A 64 6.75 -3.46 9.08
CA ARG A 64 6.92 -2.23 8.29
C ARG A 64 8.17 -2.31 7.41
N ASN A 65 9.32 -2.60 8.01
CA ASN A 65 10.61 -2.66 7.29
C ASN A 65 10.61 -3.78 6.24
N ASP A 66 9.95 -4.90 6.52
CA ASP A 66 9.80 -5.99 5.55
C ASP A 66 8.93 -5.58 4.36
N ALA A 67 7.78 -4.94 4.61
CA ALA A 67 6.93 -4.42 3.54
C ALA A 67 7.64 -3.35 2.71
N GLU A 68 8.39 -2.46 3.35
CA GLU A 68 9.20 -1.43 2.69
C GLU A 68 10.31 -2.04 1.83
N ARG A 69 11.03 -3.03 2.36
CA ARG A 69 12.06 -3.76 1.61
C ARG A 69 11.50 -4.45 0.37
N VAL A 70 10.31 -5.03 0.47
CA VAL A 70 9.63 -5.66 -0.67
C VAL A 70 9.17 -4.62 -1.69
N LEU A 71 8.67 -3.46 -1.22
CA LEU A 71 8.33 -2.31 -2.08
C LEU A 71 9.56 -1.83 -2.86
N LEU A 72 10.66 -1.56 -2.17
CA LEU A 72 11.94 -1.13 -2.75
C LEU A 72 12.48 -2.13 -3.79
N LYS A 73 12.40 -3.42 -3.48
CA LYS A 73 12.92 -4.47 -4.36
C LYS A 73 12.10 -4.63 -5.64
N ASN A 74 10.77 -4.57 -5.54
CA ASN A 74 9.88 -4.85 -6.67
C ASN A 74 9.46 -3.60 -7.45
N PHE A 75 9.50 -2.43 -6.82
CA PHE A 75 9.09 -1.15 -7.38
C PHE A 75 10.16 -0.08 -7.10
N PRO A 76 11.38 -0.20 -7.62
CA PRO A 76 12.49 0.72 -7.34
C PRO A 76 12.19 2.16 -7.79
N ASP A 77 11.33 2.32 -8.80
CA ASP A 77 10.88 3.62 -9.30
C ASP A 77 9.61 4.14 -8.62
N SER A 78 9.17 3.49 -7.54
CA SER A 78 7.95 3.85 -6.84
C SER A 78 7.97 5.32 -6.42
N VAL A 79 6.88 6.03 -6.72
CA VAL A 79 6.66 7.43 -6.34
C VAL A 79 6.77 7.62 -4.82
N TYR A 80 6.51 6.56 -4.05
CA TYR A 80 6.60 6.54 -2.60
C TYR A 80 8.04 6.55 -2.07
N LEU A 81 9.02 6.13 -2.88
CA LEU A 81 10.44 6.01 -2.50
C LEU A 81 11.26 7.24 -2.89
N LYS A 82 10.87 7.95 -3.96
CA LYS A 82 11.56 9.16 -4.45
C LYS A 82 11.21 10.44 -3.68
N GLY A 83 10.63 10.32 -2.48
CA GLY A 83 10.27 11.46 -1.62
C GLY A 83 8.79 11.84 -1.65
N GLY A 84 7.91 10.95 -2.11
CA GLY A 84 6.52 11.29 -2.41
C GLY A 84 6.43 12.20 -3.66
N PRO A 85 5.22 12.46 -4.20
CA PRO A 85 5.07 13.66 -5.00
C PRO A 85 5.47 14.81 -4.08
N ASN A 86 6.34 15.73 -4.54
CA ASN A 86 6.85 16.93 -3.85
C ASN A 86 6.98 16.91 -2.30
N LYS A 87 8.16 17.27 -1.80
CA LYS A 87 8.42 17.51 -0.36
C LYS A 87 7.44 18.50 0.30
N ASP A 88 6.68 19.27 -0.48
CA ASP A 88 5.66 20.23 -0.07
C ASP A 88 4.19 19.79 -0.26
N VAL A 89 3.90 18.63 -0.87
CA VAL A 89 2.50 18.16 -0.95
C VAL A 89 2.18 17.26 0.23
N SER A 90 1.28 17.78 1.04
CA SER A 90 0.80 17.12 2.23
C SER A 90 -0.10 15.95 1.81
N TRP A 91 0.01 14.83 2.53
CA TRP A 91 -0.47 13.51 2.11
C TRP A 91 -1.97 13.40 1.76
N TRP A 92 -2.78 14.40 2.13
CA TRP A 92 -4.19 14.56 1.74
C TRP A 92 -4.39 15.01 0.28
N GLN A 93 -3.40 15.64 -0.36
CA GLN A 93 -3.51 16.17 -1.73
C GLN A 93 -3.39 15.11 -2.83
N ILE A 94 -2.82 13.94 -2.52
CA ILE A 94 -2.65 12.82 -3.46
C ILE A 94 -3.96 12.03 -3.66
N TRP A 95 -4.93 12.16 -2.74
CA TRP A 95 -6.10 11.28 -2.64
C TRP A 95 -7.46 11.96 -2.85
N ASN A 96 -7.47 13.22 -3.31
CA ASN A 96 -8.70 13.92 -3.69
C ASN A 96 -8.99 13.67 -5.18
N TRP A 97 -9.86 12.70 -5.43
CA TRP A 97 -10.91 12.79 -6.43
C TRP A 97 -12.26 12.81 -5.69
#